data_AF-A0A844H7U2-F1
#
_entry.id   AF-A0A844H7U2-F1
#
_cell.length_a   1.000
_cell.length_b   1.000
_cell.length_c   1.000
_cell.angle_alpha   90.00
_cell.angle_beta   90.00
_cell.angle_gamma   90.00
#
_symmetry.space_group_name_H-M   'P 1'
#
loop_
_entity.id
_entity.type
_entity.pdbx_description
1 polymer ?
#
loop_
_entity_poly.entity_id
_entity_poly.type
_entity_poly.pdbx_seq_one_letter_code
_entity_poly.pdbx_strand_id
1 'polypeptide(L)'
;MSQWPIFVLSLASAQNRRADITEQFALLGLDFQFIDATDGRQGLPPELESMVDRTGTLAQSGFRMSDGEYACAITHQLAYARIIDENLPGAIILEDDAVLTWLFRDFYASAQYQAGDLIQLYHYNGTTHARRPRAGGPLQLMRLASNSWMAVGYSISRHGAEAMRRHSLPLRARADWPCDTFRIMRHYVTTPRAVLHPVPTARQSTISKDSFPTDFDFSQGYAKGWRRLLSAASWGRLLRRPFRRKLDPGRAPTPEERAQLVSERYQAVL
;
A
#
# COMPACT_ATOMS: atom_id res chain seq x y z
N MET A 1 -24.19 0.05 -11.45
CA MET A 1 -23.62 0.05 -10.09
C MET A 1 -22.87 1.37 -9.91
N SER A 2 -22.96 2.02 -8.75
CA SER A 2 -22.21 3.24 -8.48
C SER A 2 -20.70 2.96 -8.47
N GLN A 3 -19.91 3.95 -8.86
CA GLN A 3 -18.45 3.87 -8.76
C GLN A 3 -18.01 3.76 -7.30
N TRP A 4 -16.87 3.10 -7.06
CA TRP A 4 -16.30 3.05 -5.71
C TRP A 4 -15.80 4.44 -5.30
N PRO A 5 -16.01 4.89 -4.05
CA PRO A 5 -15.45 6.16 -3.58
C PRO A 5 -13.92 6.10 -3.56
N ILE A 6 -13.33 7.29 -3.68
CA ILE A 6 -11.89 7.51 -3.51
C ILE A 6 -11.67 8.21 -2.17
N PHE A 7 -10.87 7.60 -1.31
CA PHE A 7 -10.47 8.13 -0.02
C PHE A 7 -8.99 8.52 -0.04
N VAL A 8 -8.70 9.74 0.42
CA VAL A 8 -7.34 10.25 0.59
C VAL A 8 -7.03 10.34 2.08
N LEU A 9 -5.99 9.63 2.52
CA LEU A 9 -5.51 9.63 3.89
C LEU A 9 -4.56 10.81 4.07
N SER A 10 -4.91 11.73 4.95
CA SER A 10 -4.10 12.93 5.19
C SER A 10 -4.27 13.43 6.61
N LEU A 11 -3.21 13.93 7.24
CA LEU A 11 -3.35 14.66 8.50
C LEU A 11 -4.19 15.93 8.26
N ALA A 12 -5.11 16.26 9.17
CA ALA A 12 -5.89 17.50 9.08
C ALA A 12 -4.99 18.75 9.01
N SER A 13 -3.82 18.71 9.67
CA SER A 13 -2.84 19.79 9.65
C SER A 13 -2.00 19.87 8.37
N ALA A 14 -2.05 18.89 7.46
CA ALA A 14 -1.20 18.82 6.27
C ALA A 14 -1.75 19.66 5.10
N GLN A 15 -2.00 20.94 5.34
CA GLN A 15 -2.69 21.84 4.41
C GLN A 15 -2.06 21.87 3.01
N ASN A 16 -0.73 21.96 2.92
CA ASN A 16 -0.03 21.97 1.62
C ASN A 16 -0.23 20.67 0.85
N ARG A 17 -0.05 19.51 1.51
CA ARG A 17 -0.24 18.21 0.83
C ARG A 17 -1.70 17.97 0.43
N ARG A 18 -2.65 18.41 1.26
CA ARG A 18 -4.08 18.40 0.90
C ARG A 18 -4.37 19.28 -0.31
N ALA A 19 -3.78 20.47 -0.39
CA ALA A 19 -3.94 21.35 -1.55
C ALA A 19 -3.34 20.71 -2.81
N ASP A 20 -2.12 20.17 -2.74
CA ASP A 20 -1.42 19.53 -3.85
C ASP A 20 -2.22 18.35 -4.44
N ILE A 21 -2.72 17.45 -3.59
CA ILE A 21 -3.52 16.31 -4.08
C ILE A 21 -4.90 16.76 -4.59
N THR A 22 -5.50 17.81 -4.00
CA THR A 22 -6.77 18.38 -4.47
C THR A 22 -6.64 18.94 -5.88
N GLU A 23 -5.56 19.66 -6.18
CA GLU A 23 -5.29 20.18 -7.53
C GLU A 23 -5.15 19.04 -8.55
N GLN A 24 -4.44 17.97 -8.20
CA GLN A 24 -4.32 16.79 -9.06
C GLN A 24 -5.69 16.14 -9.36
N PHE A 25 -6.57 16.02 -8.36
CA PHE A 25 -7.93 15.53 -8.57
C PHE A 25 -8.77 16.44 -9.47
N ALA A 26 -8.66 17.77 -9.29
CA ALA A 26 -9.32 18.74 -10.13
C ALA A 26 -8.87 18.63 -11.60
N LEU A 27 -7.56 18.46 -11.85
CA LEU A 27 -7.01 18.23 -13.19
C LEU A 27 -7.53 16.95 -13.84
N LEU A 28 -7.74 15.88 -13.05
CA LEU A 28 -8.29 14.63 -13.55
C LEU A 28 -9.82 14.63 -13.68
N GLY A 29 -10.50 15.63 -13.12
CA GLY A 29 -11.96 15.71 -13.05
C GLY A 29 -12.57 14.57 -12.24
N LEU A 30 -11.98 14.24 -11.09
CA LEU A 30 -12.38 13.14 -10.23
C LEU A 30 -12.74 13.64 -8.82
N ASP A 31 -13.85 13.15 -8.29
CA ASP A 31 -14.26 13.42 -6.91
C ASP A 31 -13.57 12.48 -5.93
N PHE A 32 -13.27 12.99 -4.73
CA PHE A 32 -12.66 12.24 -3.65
C PHE A 32 -13.08 12.80 -2.28
N GLN A 33 -12.76 12.06 -1.22
CA GLN A 33 -13.00 12.49 0.15
C GLN A 33 -11.75 12.29 1.00
N PHE A 34 -11.48 13.23 1.92
CA PHE A 34 -10.44 13.02 2.91
C PHE A 34 -10.91 12.10 4.04
N ILE A 35 -9.99 11.29 4.53
CA ILE A 35 -10.05 10.68 5.86
C ILE A 35 -8.92 11.33 6.67
N ASP A 36 -9.30 11.95 7.78
CA ASP A 36 -8.34 12.55 8.71
C ASP A 36 -7.47 11.45 9.32
N ALA A 37 -6.17 11.50 9.01
CA ALA A 37 -5.20 10.53 9.49
C ALA A 37 -4.90 10.75 10.98
N THR A 38 -4.61 9.65 11.68
CA THR A 38 -4.11 9.68 13.05
C THR A 38 -2.73 10.34 13.07
N ASP A 39 -2.51 11.27 14.01
CA ASP A 39 -1.22 11.92 14.21
C ASP A 39 -0.43 11.21 15.30
N GLY A 40 0.65 10.52 14.93
CA GLY A 40 1.54 9.84 15.87
C GLY A 40 2.73 10.67 16.35
N ARG A 41 2.84 11.96 15.98
CA ARG A 41 4.02 12.79 16.31
C ARG A 41 4.18 13.05 17.81
N GLN A 42 3.09 13.01 18.56
CA GLN A 42 3.05 13.24 20.01
C GLN A 42 2.65 11.97 20.79
N GLY A 43 2.89 10.81 20.20
CA GLY A 43 2.38 9.53 20.70
C GLY A 43 1.02 9.17 20.12
N LEU A 44 0.57 7.95 20.42
CA LEU A 44 -0.79 7.52 20.08
C LEU A 44 -1.77 7.92 21.19
N PRO A 45 -2.99 8.36 20.84
CA PRO A 45 -4.07 8.51 21.80
C PRO A 45 -4.34 7.19 22.56
N PRO A 46 -4.64 7.22 23.86
CA PRO A 46 -4.88 6.02 24.67
C PRO A 46 -5.93 5.06 24.08
N GLU A 47 -6.98 5.60 23.46
CA GLU A 47 -8.04 4.82 22.81
C GLU A 47 -7.52 4.00 21.62
N LEU A 48 -6.55 4.54 20.88
CA LEU A 48 -5.94 3.90 19.72
C LEU A 48 -4.81 2.92 20.11
N GLU A 49 -4.19 3.12 21.27
CA GLU A 49 -3.16 2.24 21.81
C GLU A 49 -3.68 0.80 22.00
N SER A 50 -4.97 0.64 22.31
CA SER A 50 -5.64 -0.67 22.45
C SER A 50 -5.64 -1.52 21.16
N MET A 51 -5.45 -0.89 20.00
CA MET A 51 -5.39 -1.57 18.70
C MET A 51 -4.00 -2.13 18.40
N VAL A 52 -2.99 -1.81 19.21
CA VAL A 52 -1.58 -2.06 18.93
C VAL A 52 -1.01 -3.11 19.89
N ASP A 53 -0.18 -4.01 19.36
CA ASP A 53 0.61 -4.95 20.16
C ASP A 53 2.10 -4.72 19.93
N ARG A 54 2.66 -3.76 20.69
CA ARG A 54 4.07 -3.36 20.56
C ARG A 54 5.05 -4.48 20.87
N THR A 55 4.72 -5.32 21.86
CA THR A 55 5.54 -6.47 22.24
C THR A 55 5.55 -7.52 21.12
N GLY A 56 4.38 -7.78 20.53
CA GLY A 56 4.22 -8.63 19.36
C GLY A 56 4.98 -8.12 18.14
N THR A 57 4.97 -6.80 17.89
CA THR A 57 5.78 -6.17 16.83
C THR A 57 7.26 -6.48 17.00
N LEU A 58 7.80 -6.26 18.21
CA LEU A 58 9.22 -6.49 18.47
C LEU A 58 9.58 -7.97 18.32
N ALA A 59 8.75 -8.87 18.88
CA ALA A 59 8.96 -10.31 18.79
C ALA A 59 8.93 -10.83 17.35
N GLN A 60 8.05 -10.30 16.49
CA GLN A 60 7.90 -10.74 15.11
C GLN A 60 8.95 -10.14 14.17
N SER A 61 9.24 -8.84 14.32
CA SER A 61 10.02 -8.09 13.33
C SER A 61 11.48 -7.87 13.75
N GLY A 62 11.78 -7.97 15.05
CA GLY A 62 13.09 -7.67 15.61
C GLY A 62 13.42 -6.17 15.67
N PHE A 63 12.45 -5.30 15.38
CA PHE A 63 12.57 -3.85 15.53
C PHE A 63 11.29 -3.25 16.12
N ARG A 64 11.40 -2.03 16.64
CA ARG A 64 10.26 -1.24 17.12
C ARG A 64 9.71 -0.38 15.99
N MET A 65 8.39 -0.35 15.85
CA MET A 65 7.71 0.67 15.07
C MET A 65 7.54 1.93 15.91
N SER A 66 7.72 3.08 15.25
CA SER A 66 7.40 4.39 15.79
C SER A 66 5.89 4.62 15.90
N ASP A 67 5.48 5.59 16.71
CA ASP A 67 4.06 5.98 16.82
C ASP A 67 3.52 6.50 15.49
N GLY A 68 4.34 7.14 14.67
CA GLY A 68 3.97 7.54 13.31
C GLY A 68 3.64 6.34 12.41
N GLU A 69 4.41 5.25 12.50
CA GLU A 69 4.15 4.03 11.72
C GLU A 69 2.89 3.30 12.18
N TYR A 70 2.63 3.28 13.50
CA TYR A 70 1.35 2.77 14.01
C TYR A 70 0.18 3.67 13.62
N ALA A 71 0.32 5.00 13.73
CA ALA A 71 -0.71 5.95 13.35
C ALA A 71 -1.08 5.82 11.87
N CYS A 72 -0.09 5.62 10.99
CA CYS A 72 -0.31 5.28 9.58
C CYS A 72 -1.12 3.97 9.47
N ALA A 73 -0.66 2.87 10.08
CA ALA A 73 -1.37 1.59 10.02
C ALA A 73 -2.82 1.68 10.55
N ILE A 74 -3.05 2.42 11.63
CA ILE A 74 -4.38 2.67 12.21
C ILE A 74 -5.25 3.45 11.23
N THR A 75 -4.71 4.48 10.57
CA THR A 75 -5.45 5.26 9.56
C THR A 75 -5.95 4.37 8.42
N HIS A 76 -5.14 3.43 7.93
CA HIS A 76 -5.61 2.45 6.94
C HIS A 76 -6.70 1.53 7.51
N GLN A 77 -6.61 1.12 8.78
CA GLN A 77 -7.67 0.34 9.44
C GLN A 77 -8.98 1.13 9.54
N LEU A 78 -8.93 2.44 9.78
CA LEU A 78 -10.11 3.31 9.81
C LEU A 78 -10.77 3.39 8.42
N ALA A 79 -9.97 3.49 7.35
CA ALA A 79 -10.51 3.41 5.99
C ALA A 79 -11.20 2.07 5.72
N TYR A 80 -10.65 0.96 6.20
CA TYR A 80 -11.29 -0.36 6.10
C TYR A 80 -12.58 -0.44 6.92
N ALA A 81 -12.60 0.12 8.13
CA ALA A 81 -13.82 0.19 8.95
C ALA A 81 -14.91 0.95 8.20
N ARG A 82 -14.59 2.12 7.66
CA ARG A 82 -15.53 2.95 6.89
C ARG A 82 -16.17 2.19 5.73
N ILE A 83 -15.38 1.44 4.95
CA ILE A 83 -15.91 0.59 3.85
C ILE A 83 -16.96 -0.40 4.35
N ILE A 84 -16.72 -1.00 5.52
CA ILE A 84 -17.57 -2.03 6.10
C ILE A 84 -18.82 -1.40 6.72
N ASP A 85 -18.63 -0.38 7.56
CA ASP A 85 -19.67 0.28 8.36
C ASP A 85 -20.68 1.02 7.47
N GLU A 86 -20.20 1.67 6.40
CA GLU A 86 -21.06 2.34 5.42
C GLU A 86 -21.63 1.39 4.36
N ASN A 87 -21.40 0.08 4.49
CA ASN A 87 -21.88 -0.93 3.57
C ASN A 87 -21.47 -0.64 2.10
N LEU A 88 -20.22 -0.22 1.88
CA LEU A 88 -19.66 0.04 0.55
C LEU A 88 -19.19 -1.26 -0.13
N PRO A 89 -19.23 -1.35 -1.48
CA PRO A 89 -18.68 -2.51 -2.20
C PRO A 89 -17.14 -2.57 -2.16
N GLY A 90 -16.49 -1.43 -1.95
CA GLY A 90 -15.05 -1.23 -1.91
C GLY A 90 -14.71 0.25 -2.02
N ALA A 91 -13.42 0.59 -2.00
CA ALA A 91 -12.93 1.95 -2.21
C ALA A 91 -11.54 1.94 -2.86
N ILE A 92 -11.15 3.09 -3.40
CA ILE A 92 -9.74 3.41 -3.69
C ILE A 92 -9.18 4.19 -2.50
N ILE A 93 -8.03 3.77 -2.00
CA ILE A 93 -7.32 4.42 -0.90
C ILE A 93 -6.01 4.98 -1.44
N LEU A 94 -5.74 6.26 -1.14
CA LEU A 94 -4.54 6.98 -1.53
C LEU A 94 -3.94 7.71 -0.33
N GLU A 95 -2.63 7.81 -0.25
CA GLU A 95 -1.92 8.74 0.63
C GLU A 95 -1.89 10.15 0.01
N ASP A 96 -1.75 11.19 0.85
CA ASP A 96 -1.76 12.59 0.42
C ASP A 96 -0.53 13.03 -0.40
N ASP A 97 0.50 12.20 -0.44
CA ASP A 97 1.71 12.40 -1.25
C ASP A 97 1.71 11.58 -2.55
N ALA A 98 0.59 10.91 -2.86
CA ALA A 98 0.39 10.25 -4.15
C ALA A 98 0.50 11.24 -5.32
N VAL A 99 1.13 10.80 -6.40
CA VAL A 99 1.19 11.52 -7.67
C VAL A 99 0.24 10.83 -8.66
N LEU A 100 -0.88 11.47 -8.94
CA LEU A 100 -1.92 10.95 -9.82
C LEU A 100 -1.52 11.10 -11.29
N THR A 101 -2.01 10.18 -12.12
CA THR A 101 -1.67 10.15 -13.55
C THR A 101 -2.93 9.93 -14.40
N TRP A 102 -2.85 10.17 -15.71
CA TRP A 102 -3.94 9.77 -16.61
C TRP A 102 -4.22 8.26 -16.60
N LEU A 103 -3.22 7.42 -16.29
CA LEU A 103 -3.42 5.98 -16.13
C LEU A 103 -4.29 5.67 -14.91
N PHE A 104 -4.16 6.43 -13.82
CA PHE A 104 -5.07 6.32 -12.68
C PHE A 104 -6.50 6.71 -13.06
N ARG A 105 -6.67 7.81 -13.81
CA ARG A 105 -7.98 8.20 -14.32
C ARG A 105 -8.60 7.11 -15.18
N ASP A 106 -7.83 6.52 -16.09
CA ASP A 106 -8.29 5.43 -16.96
C ASP A 106 -8.64 4.17 -16.17
N PHE A 107 -7.81 3.81 -15.19
CA PHE A 107 -8.08 2.70 -14.27
C PHE A 107 -9.41 2.88 -13.54
N TYR A 108 -9.69 4.09 -13.07
CA TYR A 108 -10.92 4.41 -12.37
C TYR A 108 -12.13 4.41 -13.32
N ALA A 109 -12.04 5.11 -14.46
CA ALA A 109 -13.13 5.22 -15.45
C ALA A 109 -13.54 3.87 -16.04
N SER A 110 -12.59 2.93 -16.18
CA SER A 110 -12.85 1.57 -16.67
C SER A 110 -13.25 0.57 -15.58
N ALA A 111 -13.41 1.03 -14.33
CA ALA A 111 -13.76 0.20 -13.18
C ALA A 111 -12.82 -1.01 -12.95
N GLN A 112 -11.55 -0.90 -13.34
CA GLN A 112 -10.56 -1.98 -13.19
C GLN A 112 -10.32 -2.39 -11.73
N TYR A 113 -10.63 -1.50 -10.77
CA TYR A 113 -10.58 -1.79 -9.33
C TYR A 113 -11.42 -3.01 -8.91
N GLN A 114 -12.44 -3.38 -9.69
CA GLN A 114 -13.29 -4.54 -9.39
C GLN A 114 -12.64 -5.89 -9.78
N ALA A 115 -11.51 -5.88 -10.48
CA ALA A 115 -10.88 -7.10 -11.01
C ALA A 115 -10.19 -7.97 -9.93
N GLY A 116 -10.02 -7.43 -8.72
CA GLY A 116 -9.35 -8.07 -7.60
C GLY A 116 -9.89 -7.58 -6.26
N ASP A 117 -9.49 -8.25 -5.19
CA ASP A 117 -9.91 -7.88 -3.85
C ASP A 117 -9.03 -6.76 -3.28
N LEU A 118 -7.77 -6.71 -3.74
CA LEU A 118 -6.77 -5.69 -3.48
C LEU A 118 -5.93 -5.48 -4.74
N ILE A 119 -5.83 -4.24 -5.22
CA ILE A 119 -4.99 -3.89 -6.39
C ILE A 119 -4.11 -2.70 -6.04
N GLN A 120 -2.80 -2.93 -5.95
CA GLN A 120 -1.81 -1.88 -5.77
C GLN A 120 -1.61 -1.06 -7.05
N LEU A 121 -1.75 0.25 -6.92
CA LEU A 121 -1.57 1.25 -7.98
C LEU A 121 -0.14 1.82 -7.99
N TYR A 122 0.52 1.78 -6.84
CA TYR A 122 1.95 1.94 -6.65
C TYR A 122 2.49 0.73 -5.89
N HIS A 123 3.76 0.40 -6.11
CA HIS A 123 4.42 -0.72 -5.44
C HIS A 123 5.95 -0.61 -5.53
N TYR A 124 6.63 -1.13 -4.50
CA TYR A 124 8.08 -1.29 -4.49
C TYR A 124 8.49 -2.76 -4.27
N ASN A 125 9.51 -3.23 -4.98
CA ASN A 125 10.14 -4.56 -4.78
C ASN A 125 9.17 -5.76 -4.67
N GLY A 126 8.22 -5.86 -5.60
CA GLY A 126 7.25 -6.97 -5.65
C GLY A 126 7.74 -8.20 -6.43
N THR A 127 7.05 -9.33 -6.27
CA THR A 127 7.21 -10.50 -7.14
C THR A 127 5.84 -11.00 -7.57
N THR A 128 5.67 -11.25 -8.87
CA THR A 128 4.41 -11.70 -9.46
C THR A 128 4.53 -13.13 -9.96
N HIS A 129 3.39 -13.78 -10.17
CA HIS A 129 3.35 -15.03 -10.92
C HIS A 129 3.71 -14.78 -12.39
N ALA A 130 4.46 -15.69 -13.00
CA ALA A 130 4.82 -15.64 -14.43
C ALA A 130 3.65 -15.93 -15.40
N ARG A 131 2.40 -15.91 -14.90
CA ARG A 131 1.20 -16.13 -15.72
C ARG A 131 0.89 -14.88 -16.55
N ARG A 132 0.10 -15.06 -17.61
CA ARG A 132 -0.36 -13.93 -18.44
C ARG A 132 -1.11 -12.90 -17.56
N PRO A 133 -0.82 -11.59 -17.72
CA PRO A 133 -1.55 -10.53 -17.03
C PRO A 133 -3.04 -10.56 -17.37
N ARG A 134 -3.87 -10.03 -16.47
CA ARG A 134 -5.21 -9.56 -16.87
C ARG A 134 -5.04 -8.20 -17.52
N ALA A 135 -5.48 -8.04 -18.76
CA ALA A 135 -5.49 -6.76 -19.45
C ALA A 135 -6.82 -6.03 -19.21
N GLY A 136 -6.78 -4.71 -19.07
CA GLY A 136 -8.00 -3.89 -19.10
C GLY A 136 -7.73 -2.48 -19.62
N GLY A 137 -6.98 -2.38 -20.72
CA GLY A 137 -6.55 -1.12 -21.32
C GLY A 137 -5.03 -0.94 -21.22
N PRO A 138 -4.52 0.29 -21.00
CA PRO A 138 -3.08 0.55 -20.96
C PRO A 138 -2.38 -0.08 -19.75
N LEU A 139 -3.14 -0.55 -18.76
CA LEU A 139 -2.64 -1.19 -17.55
C LEU A 139 -2.86 -2.71 -17.61
N GLN A 140 -1.81 -3.44 -17.24
CA GLN A 140 -1.86 -4.86 -16.96
C GLN A 140 -1.95 -5.09 -15.45
N LEU A 141 -2.79 -6.04 -15.04
CA LEU A 141 -2.89 -6.49 -13.66
C LEU A 141 -2.09 -7.78 -13.47
N MET A 142 -1.04 -7.70 -12.67
CA MET A 142 -0.15 -8.81 -12.38
C MET A 142 -0.44 -9.37 -10.99
N ARG A 143 -0.75 -10.67 -10.90
CA ARG A 143 -1.04 -11.32 -9.61
C ARG A 143 0.24 -11.47 -8.79
N LEU A 144 0.23 -10.96 -7.55
CA LEU A 144 1.37 -11.09 -6.65
C LEU A 144 1.59 -12.54 -6.19
N ALA A 145 2.86 -12.93 -6.10
CA ALA A 145 3.33 -14.21 -5.57
C ALA A 145 4.03 -14.07 -4.19
N SER A 146 4.27 -12.82 -3.77
CA SER A 146 4.66 -12.37 -2.43
C SER A 146 4.28 -10.90 -2.29
N ASN A 147 4.14 -10.39 -1.06
CA ASN A 147 3.91 -8.95 -0.83
C ASN A 147 5.01 -8.10 -1.50
N SER A 148 4.60 -6.98 -2.08
CA SER A 148 5.44 -5.81 -2.38
C SER A 148 5.42 -4.84 -1.20
N TRP A 149 6.14 -3.73 -1.28
CA TRP A 149 6.12 -2.66 -0.28
C TRP A 149 5.34 -1.44 -0.78
N MET A 150 5.05 -0.53 0.15
CA MET A 150 4.32 0.74 -0.01
C MET A 150 2.79 0.58 -0.05
N ALA A 151 2.10 1.47 0.66
CA ALA A 151 0.64 1.61 0.69
C ALA A 151 0.12 2.93 0.09
N VAL A 152 0.95 3.63 -0.70
CA VAL A 152 0.68 4.94 -1.35
C VAL A 152 -0.66 5.00 -2.07
N GLY A 153 -1.01 3.92 -2.79
CA GLY A 153 -2.25 3.90 -3.55
C GLY A 153 -2.68 2.50 -3.94
N TYR A 154 -3.92 2.15 -3.62
CA TYR A 154 -4.50 0.85 -3.93
C TYR A 154 -6.03 0.90 -3.95
N SER A 155 -6.66 -0.03 -4.67
CA SER A 155 -8.09 -0.30 -4.51
C SER A 155 -8.31 -1.53 -3.64
N ILE A 156 -9.36 -1.53 -2.82
CA ILE A 156 -9.71 -2.64 -1.95
C ILE A 156 -11.22 -2.85 -1.94
N SER A 157 -11.64 -4.09 -2.22
CA SER A 157 -13.03 -4.52 -2.06
C SER A 157 -13.41 -4.60 -0.59
N ARG A 158 -14.71 -4.65 -0.28
CA ARG A 158 -15.15 -4.94 1.10
C ARG A 158 -14.58 -6.25 1.63
N HIS A 159 -14.63 -7.32 0.84
CA HIS A 159 -14.04 -8.60 1.23
C HIS A 159 -12.55 -8.45 1.60
N GLY A 160 -11.81 -7.67 0.81
CA GLY A 160 -10.43 -7.30 1.12
C GLY A 160 -10.30 -6.53 2.42
N ALA A 161 -11.13 -5.52 2.66
CA ALA A 161 -11.14 -4.72 3.88
C ALA A 161 -11.43 -5.56 5.13
N GLU A 162 -12.42 -6.45 5.06
CA GLU A 162 -12.75 -7.40 6.14
C GLU A 162 -11.59 -8.35 6.43
N ALA A 163 -10.97 -8.91 5.38
CA ALA A 163 -9.81 -9.78 5.52
C ALA A 163 -8.62 -9.02 6.13
N MET A 164 -8.35 -7.79 5.71
CA MET A 164 -7.31 -6.95 6.30
C MET A 164 -7.57 -6.71 7.78
N ARG A 165 -8.79 -6.30 8.18
CA ARG A 165 -9.10 -6.08 9.61
C ARG A 165 -8.94 -7.36 10.43
N ARG A 166 -9.46 -8.50 9.93
CA ARG A 166 -9.39 -9.79 10.62
C ARG A 166 -7.95 -10.28 10.83
N HIS A 167 -7.06 -10.06 9.86
CA HIS A 167 -5.71 -10.63 9.88
C HIS A 167 -4.62 -9.66 10.36
N SER A 168 -4.95 -8.38 10.53
CA SER A 168 -3.97 -7.35 10.92
C SER A 168 -4.11 -6.88 12.36
N LEU A 169 -5.24 -7.16 13.02
CA LEU A 169 -5.50 -6.72 14.40
C LEU A 169 -5.22 -7.86 15.41
N PRO A 170 -4.61 -7.55 16.58
CA PRO A 170 -3.98 -6.26 16.93
C PRO A 170 -2.78 -5.97 16.02
N LEU A 171 -2.51 -4.67 15.79
CA LEU A 171 -1.46 -4.23 14.87
C LEU A 171 -0.08 -4.60 15.40
N ARG A 172 0.65 -5.38 14.58
CA ARG A 172 2.02 -5.84 14.84
C ARG A 172 3.01 -5.49 13.72
N ALA A 173 2.53 -4.81 12.69
CA ALA A 173 3.28 -4.52 11.48
C ALA A 173 2.78 -3.23 10.82
N ARG A 174 3.58 -2.69 9.89
CA ARG A 174 3.31 -1.45 9.15
C ARG A 174 2.07 -1.59 8.25
N ALA A 175 1.56 -0.46 7.76
CA ALA A 175 0.47 -0.40 6.79
C ALA A 175 0.76 -1.20 5.50
N ASP A 176 2.05 -1.30 5.14
CA ASP A 176 2.61 -2.09 4.03
C ASP A 176 2.40 -3.60 4.24
N TRP A 177 1.15 -4.02 4.14
CA TRP A 177 0.64 -5.39 4.16
C TRP A 177 1.07 -6.19 5.39
N PRO A 178 0.43 -5.94 6.55
CA PRO A 178 0.71 -6.61 7.84
C PRO A 178 0.45 -8.13 7.85
N CYS A 179 -0.08 -8.69 6.75
CA CYS A 179 -0.29 -10.11 6.56
C CYS A 179 0.08 -10.54 5.13
N ASP A 180 0.18 -11.86 4.89
CA ASP A 180 0.42 -12.45 3.55
C ASP A 180 -0.83 -12.29 2.65
N THR A 181 -1.16 -11.05 2.26
CA THR A 181 -2.36 -10.67 1.49
C THR A 181 -2.58 -11.54 0.24
N PHE A 182 -1.50 -11.86 -0.49
CA PHE A 182 -1.56 -12.71 -1.69
C PHE A 182 -2.05 -14.14 -1.45
N ARG A 183 -2.05 -14.62 -0.19
CA ARG A 183 -2.56 -15.94 0.20
C ARG A 183 -4.04 -15.91 0.56
N ILE A 184 -4.53 -14.80 1.10
CA ILE A 184 -5.87 -14.69 1.67
C ILE A 184 -6.86 -14.00 0.73
N MET A 185 -6.39 -13.31 -0.32
CA MET A 185 -7.24 -12.62 -1.28
C MET A 185 -6.60 -12.50 -2.66
N ARG A 186 -7.38 -12.12 -3.67
CA ARG A 186 -6.91 -11.87 -5.04
C ARG A 186 -6.20 -10.52 -5.09
N HIS A 187 -4.90 -10.56 -4.79
CA HIS A 187 -4.02 -9.40 -4.78
C HIS A 187 -3.28 -9.22 -6.12
N TYR A 188 -3.46 -8.07 -6.75
CA TYR A 188 -2.77 -7.66 -7.97
C TYR A 188 -1.97 -6.37 -7.78
N VAL A 189 -1.08 -6.09 -8.72
CA VAL A 189 -0.45 -4.78 -8.93
C VAL A 189 -0.70 -4.32 -10.37
N THR A 190 -0.67 -3.01 -10.62
CA THR A 190 -0.69 -2.48 -11.99
C THR A 190 0.71 -2.41 -12.60
N THR A 191 0.83 -2.73 -13.89
CA THR A 191 2.02 -2.43 -14.71
C THR A 191 1.59 -1.79 -16.04
N PRO A 192 2.03 -0.55 -16.35
CA PRO A 192 2.79 0.37 -15.49
C PRO A 192 2.05 0.74 -14.18
N ARG A 193 2.75 1.44 -13.27
CA ARG A 193 2.15 1.94 -12.03
C ARG A 193 1.10 3.00 -12.39
N ALA A 194 -0.13 2.86 -11.91
CA ALA A 194 -1.21 3.79 -12.20
C ALA A 194 -1.08 5.09 -11.38
N VAL A 195 -0.53 4.99 -10.17
CA VAL A 195 -0.19 6.12 -9.30
C VAL A 195 1.30 6.09 -9.04
N LEU A 196 1.90 7.24 -8.81
CA LEU A 196 3.32 7.41 -8.55
C LEU A 196 3.56 7.98 -7.15
N HIS A 197 4.81 7.98 -6.72
CA HIS A 197 5.22 8.49 -5.40
C HIS A 197 6.47 9.37 -5.60
N PRO A 198 6.57 10.54 -4.93
CA PRO A 198 7.78 11.35 -4.98
C PRO A 198 8.99 10.58 -4.43
N VAL A 199 10.21 11.04 -4.75
CA VAL A 199 11.40 10.45 -4.12
C VAL A 199 11.26 10.61 -2.61
N PRO A 200 11.41 9.55 -1.80
CA PRO A 200 11.46 9.69 -0.36
C PRO A 200 12.58 10.67 -0.01
N THR A 201 12.23 11.88 0.41
CA THR A 201 13.21 12.80 0.97
C THR A 201 13.62 12.24 2.33
N ALA A 202 14.85 12.47 2.79
CA ALA A 202 15.34 11.97 4.08
C ALA A 202 14.47 12.37 5.29
N ARG A 203 13.52 13.31 5.11
CA ARG A 203 12.53 13.74 6.12
C ARG A 203 11.22 12.94 6.13
N GLN A 204 10.96 12.09 5.13
CA GLN A 204 9.74 11.28 5.01
C GLN A 204 9.87 9.89 5.65
N SER A 205 11.09 9.39 5.89
CA SER A 205 11.33 8.10 6.53
C SER A 205 12.10 8.29 7.84
N THR A 206 11.37 8.33 8.96
CA THR A 206 11.93 8.30 10.32
C THR A 206 12.22 6.87 10.77
N ILE A 207 12.94 6.08 9.96
CA ILE A 207 13.64 4.92 10.53
C ILE A 207 14.82 5.50 11.32
N SER A 208 14.59 5.80 12.60
CA SER A 208 15.67 6.23 13.49
C SER A 208 16.58 5.02 13.76
N LYS A 209 17.88 5.28 13.98
CA LYS A 209 18.85 4.25 14.36
C LYS A 209 18.46 3.53 15.68
N ASP A 210 17.58 4.13 16.48
CA ASP A 210 17.08 3.59 17.75
C ASP A 210 15.94 2.56 17.58
N SER A 211 15.54 2.27 16.32
CA SER A 211 14.48 1.29 16.03
C SER A 211 14.89 -0.15 16.39
N PHE A 212 16.20 -0.42 16.51
CA PHE A 212 16.72 -1.72 16.93
C PHE A 212 17.10 -1.66 18.42
N PRO A 213 16.51 -2.49 19.29
CA PRO A 213 16.92 -2.52 20.69
C PRO A 213 18.35 -3.07 20.82
N THR A 214 19.17 -2.44 21.65
CA THR A 214 20.53 -2.91 21.96
C THR A 214 20.54 -4.25 22.70
N ASP A 215 19.46 -4.55 23.43
CA ASP A 215 19.38 -5.68 24.36
C ASP A 215 18.47 -6.81 23.84
N PHE A 216 18.04 -6.75 22.57
CA PHE A 216 17.18 -7.79 22.00
C PHE A 216 18.01 -8.98 21.51
N ASP A 217 17.81 -10.14 22.12
CA ASP A 217 18.48 -11.39 21.73
C ASP A 217 17.90 -11.95 20.43
N PHE A 218 18.53 -11.61 19.30
CA PHE A 218 18.17 -12.09 17.97
C PHE A 218 18.32 -13.62 17.80
N SER A 219 18.93 -14.34 18.75
CA SER A 219 19.13 -15.79 18.65
C SER A 219 17.86 -16.61 18.92
N GLN A 220 16.85 -16.04 19.60
CA GLN A 220 15.68 -16.80 20.08
C GLN A 220 14.51 -16.91 19.09
N GLY A 221 14.47 -16.09 18.04
CA GLY A 221 13.37 -16.09 17.06
C GLY A 221 13.81 -16.14 15.60
N TYR A 222 15.09 -15.98 15.32
CA TYR A 222 15.60 -15.73 13.98
C TYR A 222 16.41 -16.93 13.46
N ALA A 223 15.76 -17.82 12.72
CA ALA A 223 16.47 -18.89 12.01
C ALA A 223 17.30 -18.32 10.84
N LYS A 224 18.47 -17.75 11.14
CA LYS A 224 19.54 -17.50 10.17
C LYS A 224 20.47 -18.72 10.13
N GLY A 225 20.58 -19.35 8.96
CA GLY A 225 21.56 -20.44 8.73
C GLY A 225 21.09 -21.51 7.74
N TRP A 226 21.97 -22.50 7.51
CA TRP A 226 21.74 -23.66 6.64
C TRP A 226 20.47 -24.45 6.98
N ARG A 227 20.02 -24.42 8.25
CA ARG A 227 18.74 -24.99 8.69
C ARG A 227 17.54 -24.46 7.90
N ARG A 228 17.63 -23.22 7.39
CA ARG A 228 16.59 -22.63 6.54
C ARG A 228 16.47 -23.40 5.22
N LEU A 229 17.56 -23.94 4.66
CA LEU A 229 17.57 -24.75 3.44
C LEU A 229 16.96 -26.13 3.64
N LEU A 230 16.83 -26.61 4.88
CA LEU A 230 16.22 -27.91 5.21
C LEU A 230 14.70 -27.84 5.43
N SER A 231 14.13 -26.63 5.49
CA SER A 231 12.68 -26.49 5.65
C SER A 231 11.94 -26.78 4.33
N ALA A 232 10.82 -27.51 4.41
CA ALA A 232 9.92 -27.73 3.27
C ALA A 232 9.48 -26.40 2.62
N ALA A 233 9.37 -25.33 3.41
CA ALA A 233 9.09 -23.98 2.93
C ALA A 233 10.20 -23.41 2.02
N SER A 234 11.47 -23.68 2.29
CA SER A 234 12.58 -23.24 1.43
C SER A 234 12.68 -24.03 0.14
N TRP A 235 12.51 -25.35 0.18
CA TRP A 235 12.44 -26.17 -1.04
C TRP A 235 11.24 -25.77 -1.90
N GLY A 236 10.07 -25.55 -1.29
CA GLY A 236 8.90 -25.02 -1.97
C GLY A 236 9.14 -23.64 -2.62
N ARG A 237 9.92 -22.75 -1.98
CA ARG A 237 10.34 -21.46 -2.58
C ARG A 237 11.25 -21.65 -3.79
N LEU A 238 12.22 -22.56 -3.69
CA LEU A 238 13.17 -22.85 -4.78
C LEU A 238 12.45 -23.42 -6.01
N LEU A 239 11.57 -24.41 -5.81
CA LEU A 239 10.79 -25.06 -6.87
C LEU A 239 9.79 -24.10 -7.55
N ARG A 240 9.28 -23.10 -6.82
CA ARG A 240 8.34 -22.10 -7.36
C ARG A 240 9.03 -20.90 -8.03
N ARG A 241 10.36 -20.78 -7.91
CA ARG A 241 11.16 -19.68 -8.46
C ARG A 241 11.02 -19.49 -9.98
N PRO A 242 11.02 -20.52 -10.85
CA PRO A 242 10.85 -20.32 -12.29
C PRO A 242 9.46 -19.80 -12.68
N PHE A 243 8.46 -19.91 -11.81
CA PHE A 243 7.10 -19.43 -12.06
C PHE A 243 6.85 -18.03 -11.46
N ARG A 244 7.91 -17.30 -11.14
CA ARG A 244 7.87 -15.97 -10.52
C ARG A 244 8.67 -14.96 -11.32
N ARG A 245 8.13 -13.76 -11.45
CA ARG A 245 8.80 -12.61 -12.07
C ARG A 245 9.02 -11.54 -11.01
N LYS A 246 10.27 -11.11 -10.83
CA LYS A 246 10.58 -9.96 -9.98
C LYS A 246 10.14 -8.68 -10.70
N LEU A 247 9.48 -7.80 -9.99
CA LEU A 247 9.12 -6.48 -10.50
C LEU A 247 10.28 -5.51 -10.31
N ASP A 248 10.34 -4.50 -11.17
CA ASP A 248 11.25 -3.38 -10.97
C ASP A 248 10.99 -2.78 -9.58
N PRO A 249 12.02 -2.55 -8.74
CA PRO A 249 11.88 -1.89 -7.46
C PRO A 249 11.01 -0.64 -7.55
N GLY A 250 11.00 0.07 -8.67
CA GLY A 250 10.27 1.31 -8.83
C GLY A 250 11.14 2.48 -8.48
N ARG A 251 10.97 3.54 -9.26
CA ARG A 251 11.65 4.81 -9.08
C ARG A 251 10.60 5.90 -9.01
N ALA A 252 10.96 7.02 -8.39
CA ALA A 252 10.18 8.23 -8.55
C ALA A 252 10.17 8.63 -10.03
N PRO A 253 9.04 9.15 -10.54
CA PRO A 253 9.02 9.71 -11.88
C PRO A 253 9.95 10.92 -11.98
N THR A 254 10.66 11.03 -13.10
CA THR A 254 11.40 12.26 -13.42
C THR A 254 10.41 13.43 -13.62
N PRO A 255 10.87 14.69 -13.51
CA PRO A 255 10.05 15.84 -13.87
C PRO A 255 9.49 15.73 -15.29
N GLU A 256 10.26 15.20 -16.25
CA GLU A 256 9.76 14.96 -17.62
C GLU A 256 8.69 13.86 -17.66
N GLU A 257 8.85 12.75 -16.94
CA GLU A 257 7.84 11.68 -16.86
C GLU A 257 6.54 12.18 -16.21
N ARG A 258 6.63 13.04 -15.17
CA ARG A 258 5.45 13.72 -14.61
C ARG A 258 4.79 14.63 -15.63
N ALA A 259 5.57 15.43 -16.34
CA ALA A 259 5.07 16.35 -17.35
C ALA A 259 4.44 15.60 -18.54
N GLN A 260 5.00 14.47 -18.97
CA GLN A 260 4.45 13.60 -20.01
C GLN A 260 3.16 12.91 -19.57
N LEU A 261 3.13 12.36 -18.35
CA LEU A 261 1.92 11.74 -17.77
C LEU A 261 0.79 12.72 -17.50
N VAL A 262 1.05 14.03 -17.54
CA VAL A 262 0.05 15.10 -17.49
C VAL A 262 -0.24 15.66 -18.88
N SER A 263 0.72 15.66 -19.82
CA SER A 263 0.59 16.31 -21.14
C SER A 263 0.17 15.40 -22.30
N GLU A 264 0.44 14.09 -22.27
CA GLU A 264 0.22 13.18 -23.41
C GLU A 264 -1.25 12.99 -23.82
N ARG A 265 -2.22 13.47 -23.03
CA ARG A 265 -3.63 13.58 -23.45
C ARG A 265 -4.14 15.00 -23.70
N TYR A 266 -3.36 16.03 -23.39
CA TYR A 266 -3.73 17.41 -23.69
C TYR A 266 -3.74 17.69 -25.21
N GLN A 267 -2.94 16.93 -25.97
CA GLN A 267 -2.87 17.02 -27.45
C GLN A 267 -3.85 16.10 -28.19
N ALA A 268 -4.61 15.25 -27.49
CA ALA A 268 -5.59 14.35 -28.11
C ALA A 268 -7.05 14.79 -27.88
N VAL A 269 -7.24 15.88 -27.11
CA VAL A 269 -8.57 16.45 -26.76
C VAL A 269 -8.71 17.89 -27.30
N LEU A 270 -7.73 18.36 -28.08
CA LEU A 270 -7.84 19.50 -29.00
C LEU A 270 -7.80 18.98 -30.44
#